data_AF-A0A1J4JTV9-F1
#
_entry.id   AF-A0A1J4JTV9-F1
#
_cell.length_a   1.000
_cell.length_b   1.000
_cell.length_c   1.000
_cell.angle_alpha   90.00
_cell.angle_beta   90.00
_cell.angle_gamma   90.00
#
_symmetry.space_group_name_H-M   'P 1'
#
loop_
_entity.id
_entity.type
_entity.pdbx_description
1 polymer ?
#
loop_
_entity_poly.entity_id
_entity_poly.type
_entity_poly.pdbx_seq_one_letter_code
_entity_poly.pdbx_strand_id
1 'polypeptide(L)'
;MNLCTIFLKQRTLNNQTNYFKMAASTFTMTREQLEKNNWMSVEDKNTIRAVEMRQRMGDRKPHILDPRTRRIGIDVDALNQQVMEKRELNSREKAREDAFAHMTLTQQDLLMENAERERQLRRKMDEDRDKFRMAQQRPDQAREYDIWRPDLLKVSRPARIGDYDPTIGISSGQIFQGEDLKISERLAAQARQRNEWFQEQTREKDAIRRKEQMDDLTNQLVELETQKKLAELDRMTEHAKAEVRKEIADDNLRMFHEKKQNEADQHALEQMQNDAELKSNLRTRIISEEMCPRGGHPMEYRGMTIDEQKQIIDEQSRQMVDNERRRQEEAERERQWYEYQEYLKSEGDRNEAMWLRRKQQEQAALYQTHLQQEEEFKRRERYLNKVVYGQNIPDDYYYNQWGKDVR
;
A
#
# COMPACT_ATOMS: atom_id res chain seq x y z
N MET A 1 60.33 67.76 -121.17
CA MET A 1 60.67 67.95 -122.60
C MET A 1 60.27 69.35 -123.03
N ASN A 2 61.18 70.06 -123.71
CA ASN A 2 60.98 71.28 -124.50
C ASN A 2 60.62 72.60 -123.79
N LEU A 3 61.55 73.12 -122.99
CA LEU A 3 61.66 74.56 -122.70
C LEU A 3 62.93 75.20 -123.30
N CYS A 4 63.70 74.45 -124.09
CA CYS A 4 64.98 74.89 -124.66
C CYS A 4 64.87 75.49 -126.08
N THR A 5 63.69 75.45 -126.71
CA THR A 5 63.50 75.83 -128.14
C THR A 5 62.80 77.17 -128.38
N ILE A 6 62.34 77.87 -127.34
CA ILE A 6 61.57 79.13 -127.49
C ILE A 6 62.45 80.37 -127.26
N PHE A 7 63.52 80.26 -126.46
CA PHE A 7 64.36 81.41 -126.09
C PHE A 7 65.34 81.88 -127.19
N LEU A 8 65.61 81.06 -128.22
CA LEU A 8 66.54 81.40 -129.31
C LEU A 8 65.90 82.12 -130.52
N LYS A 9 64.57 82.18 -130.63
CA LYS A 9 63.88 82.79 -131.79
C LYS A 9 63.48 84.26 -131.61
N GLN A 10 63.52 84.80 -130.40
CA GLN A 10 63.17 86.20 -130.11
C GLN A 10 64.38 87.15 -130.06
N ARG A 11 65.61 86.61 -129.92
CA ARG A 11 66.83 87.43 -129.88
C ARG A 11 67.35 87.84 -131.27
N THR A 12 66.92 87.16 -132.33
CA THR A 12 67.38 87.39 -133.72
C THR A 12 66.56 88.43 -134.50
N LEU A 13 65.32 88.71 -134.08
CA LEU A 13 64.45 89.69 -134.76
C LEU A 13 64.62 91.13 -134.25
N ASN A 14 65.10 91.33 -133.01
CA ASN A 14 65.33 92.68 -132.46
C ASN A 14 66.68 93.31 -132.88
N ASN A 15 67.57 92.57 -133.56
CA ASN A 15 68.85 93.09 -134.05
C ASN A 15 68.79 93.66 -135.49
N GLN A 16 67.69 93.49 -136.22
CA GLN A 16 67.56 93.98 -137.60
C GLN A 16 66.75 95.28 -137.74
N THR A 17 65.99 95.69 -136.72
CA THR A 17 65.14 96.89 -136.78
C THR A 17 65.84 98.17 -136.31
N ASN A 18 66.99 98.08 -135.66
CA ASN A 18 67.77 99.25 -135.25
C ASN A 18 68.68 99.83 -136.37
N TYR A 19 68.75 99.20 -137.54
CA TYR A 19 69.59 99.66 -138.66
C TYR A 19 68.90 100.61 -139.65
N PHE A 20 67.58 100.86 -139.52
CA PHE A 20 66.81 101.57 -140.57
C PHE A 20 66.18 102.91 -140.17
N LYS A 21 66.51 103.46 -138.99
CA LYS A 21 66.06 104.80 -138.57
C LYS A 21 67.19 105.81 -138.34
N MET A 22 68.37 105.57 -138.93
CA MET A 22 69.46 106.56 -139.00
C MET A 22 69.49 107.37 -140.31
N ALA A 23 68.50 107.19 -141.20
CA ALA A 23 68.49 107.84 -142.51
C ALA A 23 67.23 108.69 -142.69
N ALA A 24 67.18 109.85 -142.03
CA ALA A 24 66.42 111.06 -142.38
C ALA A 24 66.23 111.92 -141.13
N SER A 25 67.22 112.73 -140.78
CA SER A 25 66.94 114.02 -140.16
C SER A 25 68.16 114.91 -140.34
N THR A 26 67.94 116.01 -141.02
CA THR A 26 68.88 117.07 -141.38
C THR A 26 69.95 117.32 -140.32
N PHE A 27 71.21 117.36 -140.72
CA PHE A 27 72.34 117.79 -139.90
C PHE A 27 72.16 119.27 -139.51
N THR A 28 71.37 119.52 -138.47
CA THR A 28 71.25 120.82 -137.81
C THR A 28 72.41 120.93 -136.84
N MET A 29 73.40 121.76 -137.15
CA MET A 29 74.50 122.03 -136.22
C MET A 29 73.93 122.67 -134.97
N THR A 30 74.24 122.14 -133.79
CA THR A 30 73.76 122.75 -132.54
C THR A 30 74.39 124.14 -132.36
N ARG A 31 73.73 125.02 -131.61
CA ARG A 31 74.17 126.41 -131.39
C ARG A 31 75.65 126.51 -130.95
N GLU A 32 76.09 125.58 -130.09
CA GLU A 32 77.50 125.50 -129.65
C GLU A 32 78.47 125.11 -130.78
N GLN A 33 78.03 124.27 -131.72
CA GLN A 33 78.82 123.85 -132.88
C GLN A 33 78.97 124.98 -133.91
N LEU A 34 77.93 125.81 -134.10
CA LEU A 34 77.96 126.99 -134.99
C LEU A 34 78.91 128.09 -134.53
N GLU A 35 79.03 128.31 -133.22
CA GLU A 35 79.89 129.36 -132.66
C GLU A 35 81.39 129.00 -132.69
N LYS A 36 81.73 127.71 -132.59
CA LYS A 36 83.14 127.23 -132.59
C LYS A 36 83.75 127.06 -134.00
N ASN A 37 82.96 127.15 -135.06
CA ASN A 37 83.45 126.99 -136.43
C ASN A 37 84.16 128.25 -136.94
N ASN A 38 85.50 128.26 -136.92
CA ASN A 38 86.31 129.42 -137.35
C ASN A 38 86.46 129.58 -138.88
N TRP A 39 85.98 128.60 -139.65
CA TRP A 39 86.10 128.52 -141.11
C TRP A 39 84.90 129.08 -141.88
N MET A 40 83.86 129.55 -141.18
CA MET A 40 82.67 130.15 -141.78
C MET A 40 82.68 131.67 -141.59
N SER A 41 82.41 132.41 -142.68
CA SER A 41 82.25 133.86 -142.66
C SER A 41 81.15 134.27 -141.67
N VAL A 42 81.29 135.44 -141.06
CA VAL A 42 80.32 136.00 -140.10
C VAL A 42 78.94 136.14 -140.74
N GLU A 43 78.88 136.43 -142.03
CA GLU A 43 77.64 136.55 -142.80
C GLU A 43 76.91 135.20 -142.89
N ASP A 44 77.62 134.10 -143.17
CA ASP A 44 77.04 132.75 -143.27
C ASP A 44 76.56 132.21 -141.92
N LYS A 45 77.22 132.56 -140.82
CA LYS A 45 76.75 132.20 -139.46
C LYS A 45 75.41 132.85 -139.14
N ASN A 46 75.20 134.08 -139.60
CA ASN A 46 73.97 134.82 -139.34
C ASN A 46 72.80 134.30 -140.19
N THR A 47 73.05 133.86 -141.42
CA THR A 47 72.01 133.26 -142.26
C THR A 47 71.50 131.94 -141.68
N ILE A 48 72.38 131.06 -141.19
CA ILE A 48 71.98 129.78 -140.59
C ILE A 48 71.17 130.00 -139.30
N ARG A 49 71.60 130.89 -138.40
CA ARG A 49 70.82 131.25 -137.19
C ARG A 49 69.44 131.80 -137.56
N ALA A 50 69.36 132.63 -138.60
CA ALA A 50 68.09 133.16 -139.07
C ALA A 50 67.17 132.08 -139.67
N VAL A 51 67.73 131.03 -140.28
CA VAL A 51 66.98 129.87 -140.77
C VAL A 51 66.50 128.99 -139.61
N GLU A 52 67.35 128.67 -138.63
CA GLU A 52 66.95 127.90 -137.45
C GLU A 52 65.90 128.62 -136.60
N MET A 53 66.03 129.93 -136.41
CA MET A 53 65.00 130.72 -135.74
C MET A 53 63.70 130.73 -136.55
N ARG A 54 63.76 130.76 -137.88
CA ARG A 54 62.59 130.61 -138.74
C ARG A 54 61.97 129.23 -138.63
N GLN A 55 62.75 128.16 -138.54
CA GLN A 55 62.26 126.79 -138.36
C GLN A 55 61.63 126.60 -136.98
N ARG A 56 62.28 127.02 -135.88
CA ARG A 56 61.67 126.97 -134.54
C ARG A 56 60.41 127.81 -134.45
N MET A 57 60.38 128.99 -135.09
CA MET A 57 59.15 129.78 -135.20
C MET A 57 58.11 129.08 -136.09
N GLY A 58 58.54 128.37 -137.14
CA GLY A 58 57.71 127.54 -138.00
C GLY A 58 57.05 126.38 -137.26
N ASP A 59 57.79 125.66 -136.42
CA ASP A 59 57.30 124.52 -135.63
C ASP A 59 56.43 124.96 -134.46
N ARG A 60 56.69 126.15 -133.89
CA ARG A 60 55.88 126.75 -132.83
C ARG A 60 54.62 127.44 -133.36
N LYS A 61 54.65 127.97 -134.58
CA LYS A 61 53.51 128.67 -135.22
C LYS A 61 52.21 127.85 -135.18
N PRO A 62 52.15 126.57 -135.59
CA PRO A 62 50.90 125.81 -135.53
C PRO A 62 50.40 125.66 -134.09
N HIS A 63 51.28 125.49 -133.10
CA HIS A 63 50.90 125.41 -131.68
C HIS A 63 50.41 126.73 -131.07
N ILE A 64 50.96 127.87 -131.51
CA ILE A 64 50.60 129.19 -130.98
C ILE A 64 49.37 129.77 -131.68
N LEU A 65 49.21 129.51 -132.98
CA LEU A 65 48.15 130.08 -133.81
C LEU A 65 46.86 129.26 -133.80
N ASP A 66 46.90 127.95 -133.54
CA ASP A 66 45.69 127.15 -133.38
C ASP A 66 45.08 127.34 -131.97
N PRO A 67 43.87 127.93 -131.86
CA PRO A 67 43.23 128.18 -130.57
C PRO A 67 42.90 126.91 -129.78
N ARG A 68 42.84 125.74 -130.43
CA ARG A 68 42.48 124.47 -129.79
C ARG A 68 43.67 123.84 -129.09
N THR A 69 44.79 123.65 -129.78
CA THR A 69 46.04 123.15 -129.17
C THR A 69 46.58 124.08 -128.09
N ARG A 70 46.37 125.39 -128.21
CA ARG A 70 46.79 126.36 -127.17
C ARG A 70 45.95 126.31 -125.88
N ARG A 71 44.67 125.97 -126.00
CA ARG A 71 43.74 125.88 -124.86
C ARG A 71 43.73 124.48 -124.23
N ILE A 72 43.92 123.44 -125.03
CA ILE A 72 43.87 122.03 -124.62
C ILE A 72 44.99 121.28 -125.37
N GLY A 73 46.23 121.54 -124.98
CA GLY A 73 47.40 120.80 -125.47
C GLY A 73 47.57 119.51 -124.67
N ILE A 74 47.06 118.39 -125.20
CA ILE A 74 47.14 117.08 -124.54
C ILE A 74 47.87 116.12 -125.48
N ASP A 75 48.94 115.53 -124.98
CA ASP A 75 49.65 114.44 -125.66
C ASP A 75 48.92 113.12 -125.41
N VAL A 76 48.05 112.76 -126.36
CA VAL A 76 47.21 111.56 -126.28
C VAL A 76 48.07 110.30 -126.32
N ASP A 77 49.19 110.30 -127.03
CA ASP A 77 50.07 109.13 -127.15
C ASP A 77 50.84 108.87 -125.85
N ALA A 78 51.37 109.92 -125.22
CA ALA A 78 52.01 109.80 -123.91
C ALA A 78 51.00 109.38 -122.81
N LEU A 79 49.78 109.93 -122.82
CA LEU A 79 48.73 109.49 -121.90
C LEU A 79 48.31 108.04 -122.12
N ASN A 80 48.19 107.60 -123.38
CA ASN A 80 47.90 106.20 -123.70
C ASN A 80 49.00 105.26 -123.19
N GLN A 81 50.27 105.65 -123.33
CA GLN A 81 51.40 104.89 -122.76
C GLN A 81 51.32 104.82 -121.22
N GLN A 82 51.04 105.95 -120.54
CA GLN A 82 50.86 105.97 -119.09
C GLN A 82 49.67 105.11 -118.64
N VAL A 83 48.57 105.10 -119.39
CA VAL A 83 47.42 104.23 -119.12
C VAL A 83 47.79 102.76 -119.31
N MET A 84 48.56 102.41 -120.34
CA MET A 84 49.05 101.05 -120.55
C MET A 84 49.98 100.60 -119.42
N GLU A 85 50.94 101.44 -119.01
CA GLU A 85 51.86 101.16 -117.91
C GLU A 85 51.12 100.97 -116.58
N LYS A 86 50.16 101.85 -116.27
CA LYS A 86 49.32 101.74 -115.07
C LYS A 86 48.45 100.47 -115.10
N ARG A 87 47.92 100.09 -116.27
CA ARG A 87 47.19 98.82 -116.44
C ARG A 87 48.10 97.62 -116.22
N GLU A 88 49.34 97.66 -116.72
CA GLU A 88 50.32 96.60 -116.50
C GLU A 88 50.70 96.47 -115.02
N LEU A 89 50.99 97.59 -114.34
CA LEU A 89 51.27 97.62 -112.90
C LEU A 89 50.11 97.04 -112.10
N ASN A 90 48.88 97.50 -112.34
CA ASN A 90 47.69 96.96 -111.68
C ASN A 90 47.52 95.46 -111.98
N SER A 91 47.81 95.01 -113.21
CA SER A 91 47.74 93.59 -113.56
C SER A 91 48.80 92.76 -112.81
N ARG A 92 49.99 93.31 -112.58
CA ARG A 92 51.08 92.65 -111.83
C ARG A 92 50.80 92.62 -110.33
N GLU A 93 50.25 93.70 -109.78
CA GLU A 93 49.78 93.73 -108.38
C GLU A 93 48.64 92.75 -108.17
N LYS A 94 47.63 92.75 -109.05
CA LYS A 94 46.53 91.78 -109.00
C LYS A 94 47.03 90.35 -109.10
N ALA A 95 47.94 90.03 -110.03
CA ALA A 95 48.51 88.69 -110.13
C ALA A 95 49.29 88.28 -108.88
N ARG A 96 49.94 89.24 -108.20
CA ARG A 96 50.63 89.00 -106.92
C ARG A 96 49.63 88.74 -105.79
N GLU A 97 48.58 89.55 -105.69
CA GLU A 97 47.48 89.36 -104.72
C GLU A 97 46.78 88.03 -104.93
N ASP A 98 46.45 87.67 -106.18
CA ASP A 98 45.85 86.39 -106.54
C ASP A 98 46.77 85.21 -106.17
N ALA A 99 48.09 85.33 -106.37
CA ALA A 99 49.06 84.32 -105.97
C ALA A 99 49.14 84.17 -104.44
N PHE A 100 49.12 85.28 -103.69
CA PHE A 100 49.08 85.24 -102.22
C PHE A 100 47.77 84.66 -101.71
N ALA A 101 46.63 85.06 -102.27
CA ALA A 101 45.33 84.51 -101.93
C ALA A 101 45.27 83.00 -102.17
N HIS A 102 45.79 82.53 -103.32
CA HIS A 102 45.92 81.11 -103.61
C HIS A 102 46.80 80.39 -102.59
N MET A 103 47.95 80.97 -102.22
CA MET A 103 48.81 80.40 -101.17
C MET A 103 48.09 80.29 -99.82
N THR A 104 47.35 81.33 -99.41
CA THR A 104 46.55 81.32 -98.18
C THR A 104 45.48 80.23 -98.20
N LEU A 105 44.76 80.06 -99.32
CA LEU A 105 43.78 78.99 -99.49
C LEU A 105 44.43 77.61 -99.35
N THR A 106 45.56 77.37 -100.02
CA THR A 106 46.28 76.08 -99.89
C THR A 106 46.76 75.80 -98.45
N GLN A 107 47.19 76.83 -97.72
CA GLN A 107 47.57 76.70 -96.32
C GLN A 107 46.35 76.41 -95.43
N GLN A 108 45.21 77.06 -95.69
CA GLN A 108 43.97 76.80 -94.99
C GLN A 108 43.49 75.36 -95.21
N ASP A 109 43.53 74.86 -96.44
CA ASP A 109 43.18 73.47 -96.77
C ASP A 109 44.07 72.47 -96.00
N LEU A 110 45.38 72.73 -95.96
CA LEU A 110 46.33 71.89 -95.21
C LEU A 110 46.06 71.92 -93.70
N LEU A 111 45.71 73.07 -93.14
CA LEU A 111 45.32 73.19 -91.73
C LEU A 111 44.03 72.43 -91.43
N MET A 112 43.03 72.51 -92.32
CA MET A 112 41.79 71.76 -92.18
C MET A 112 42.03 70.25 -92.24
N GLU A 113 42.83 69.78 -93.19
CA GLU A 113 43.19 68.35 -93.32
C GLU A 113 43.96 67.85 -92.08
N ASN A 114 44.92 68.64 -91.57
CA ASN A 114 45.64 68.33 -90.35
C ASN A 114 44.68 68.25 -89.14
N ALA A 115 43.75 69.20 -89.01
CA ALA A 115 42.75 69.20 -87.95
C ALA A 115 41.81 67.98 -88.04
N GLU A 116 41.42 67.56 -89.25
CA GLU A 116 40.67 66.33 -89.47
C GLU A 116 41.45 65.08 -89.08
N ARG A 117 42.73 64.99 -89.47
CA ARG A 117 43.60 63.87 -89.08
C ARG A 117 43.78 63.83 -87.56
N GLU A 118 43.97 64.97 -86.89
CA GLU A 118 44.04 65.02 -85.43
C GLU A 118 42.73 64.58 -84.77
N ARG A 119 41.57 65.03 -85.28
CA ARG A 119 40.26 64.59 -84.79
C ARG A 119 40.07 63.08 -84.93
N GLN A 120 40.47 62.50 -86.07
CA GLN A 120 40.40 61.05 -86.28
C GLN A 120 41.33 60.28 -85.34
N LEU A 121 42.55 60.78 -85.11
CA LEU A 121 43.49 60.16 -84.16
C LEU A 121 42.96 60.20 -82.73
N ARG A 122 42.43 61.35 -82.28
CA ARG A 122 41.78 61.48 -80.96
C ARG A 122 40.64 60.48 -80.80
N ARG A 123 39.77 60.39 -81.82
CA ARG A 123 38.68 59.42 -81.83
C ARG A 123 39.18 57.97 -81.74
N LYS A 124 40.22 57.59 -82.49
CA LYS A 124 40.82 56.25 -82.42
C LYS A 124 41.42 55.97 -81.04
N MET A 125 42.11 56.93 -80.44
CA MET A 125 42.64 56.77 -79.08
C MET A 125 41.51 56.58 -78.05
N ASP A 126 40.41 57.31 -78.17
CA ASP A 126 39.25 57.14 -77.30
C ASP A 126 38.61 55.76 -77.50
N GLU A 127 38.43 55.32 -78.75
CA GLU A 127 37.93 53.98 -79.08
C GLU A 127 38.84 52.88 -78.53
N ASP A 128 40.16 53.00 -78.65
CA ASP A 128 41.12 52.02 -78.14
C ASP A 128 41.19 52.01 -76.61
N ARG A 129 41.09 53.18 -75.97
CA ARG A 129 40.93 53.30 -74.51
C ARG A 129 39.67 52.59 -74.03
N ASP A 130 38.56 52.77 -74.73
CA ASP A 130 37.30 52.15 -74.36
C ASP A 130 37.31 50.64 -74.63
N LYS A 131 37.94 50.17 -75.72
CA LYS A 131 38.21 48.73 -75.94
C LYS A 131 39.05 48.14 -74.79
N PHE A 132 40.10 48.84 -74.37
CA PHE A 132 40.94 48.39 -73.27
C PHE A 132 40.15 48.32 -71.95
N ARG A 133 39.34 49.34 -71.65
CA ARG A 133 38.42 49.34 -70.49
C ARG A 133 37.46 48.16 -70.52
N MET A 134 36.83 47.93 -71.67
CA MET A 134 35.88 46.82 -71.86
C MET A 134 36.52 45.44 -71.82
N ALA A 135 37.82 45.30 -72.13
CA ALA A 135 38.49 44.00 -72.17
C ALA A 135 39.19 43.63 -70.85
N GLN A 136 39.82 44.61 -70.18
CA GLN A 136 40.76 44.38 -69.08
C GLN A 136 40.34 45.01 -67.75
N GLN A 137 39.42 45.98 -67.78
CA GLN A 137 38.95 46.69 -66.59
C GLN A 137 37.48 46.34 -66.29
N ARG A 138 37.08 45.12 -66.66
CA ARG A 138 35.72 44.67 -66.38
C ARG A 138 35.58 44.40 -64.89
N PRO A 139 34.43 44.73 -64.27
CA PRO A 139 34.25 44.56 -62.83
C PRO A 139 34.42 43.09 -62.38
N ASP A 140 34.12 42.12 -63.24
CA ASP A 140 34.28 40.69 -62.97
C ASP A 140 35.72 40.19 -62.98
N GLN A 141 36.67 40.98 -63.49
CA GLN A 141 38.10 40.69 -63.44
C GLN A 141 38.79 41.30 -62.21
N ALA A 142 38.06 42.04 -61.38
CA ALA A 142 38.62 42.63 -60.16
C ALA A 142 38.97 41.54 -59.14
N ARG A 143 40.06 41.75 -58.38
CA ARG A 143 40.52 40.82 -57.33
C ARG A 143 39.43 40.49 -56.30
N GLU A 144 38.59 41.46 -56.01
CA GLU A 144 37.56 41.41 -54.96
C GLU A 144 36.18 41.06 -55.53
N TYR A 145 36.08 40.71 -56.82
CA TYR A 145 34.79 40.44 -57.45
C TYR A 145 34.03 39.32 -56.74
N ASP A 146 34.72 38.30 -56.27
CA ASP A 146 34.18 37.20 -55.49
C ASP A 146 33.42 37.65 -54.23
N ILE A 147 33.84 38.75 -53.60
CA ILE A 147 33.22 39.29 -52.38
C ILE A 147 31.89 39.98 -52.67
N TRP A 148 31.80 40.79 -53.73
CA TRP A 148 30.61 41.60 -54.06
C TRP A 148 29.82 41.07 -55.27
N ARG A 149 30.14 39.87 -55.73
CA ARG A 149 29.44 39.19 -56.82
C ARG A 149 27.93 39.11 -56.54
N PRO A 150 27.06 39.57 -57.45
CA PRO A 150 25.61 39.64 -57.21
C PRO A 150 24.95 38.26 -57.06
N ASP A 151 25.53 37.21 -57.63
CA ASP A 151 25.06 35.83 -57.56
C ASP A 151 25.89 34.96 -56.60
N LEU A 152 26.68 35.57 -55.69
CA LEU A 152 27.50 34.85 -54.71
C LEU A 152 26.71 33.77 -53.95
N LEU A 153 25.51 34.13 -53.45
CA LEU A 153 24.65 33.22 -52.69
C LEU A 153 24.13 32.02 -53.51
N LYS A 154 24.08 32.14 -54.83
CA LYS A 154 23.64 31.04 -55.72
C LYS A 154 24.77 30.05 -56.02
N VAL A 155 26.01 30.54 -56.02
CA VAL A 155 27.20 29.74 -56.34
C VAL A 155 27.83 29.15 -55.08
N SER A 156 27.72 29.84 -53.94
CA SER A 156 28.21 29.36 -52.65
C SER A 156 27.49 28.10 -52.22
N ARG A 157 28.25 27.12 -51.73
CA ARG A 157 27.67 25.92 -51.12
C ARG A 157 27.13 26.25 -49.71
N PRO A 158 26.04 25.60 -49.27
CA PRO A 158 25.63 25.65 -47.87
C PRO A 158 26.77 25.25 -46.94
N ALA A 159 26.77 25.78 -45.72
CA ALA A 159 27.81 25.52 -44.72
C ALA A 159 27.92 24.04 -44.31
N ARG A 160 26.83 23.27 -44.47
CA ARG A 160 26.76 21.82 -44.23
C ARG A 160 25.87 21.18 -45.30
N ILE A 161 26.34 20.09 -45.91
CA ILE A 161 25.56 19.32 -46.89
C ILE A 161 25.21 17.96 -46.30
N GLY A 162 23.97 17.83 -45.84
CA GLY A 162 23.45 16.60 -45.23
C GLY A 162 24.06 16.31 -43.85
N ASP A 163 23.82 15.08 -43.38
CA ASP A 163 24.21 14.70 -42.01
C ASP A 163 25.68 14.33 -41.89
N TYR A 164 26.22 13.65 -42.91
CA TYR A 164 27.61 13.24 -43.01
C TYR A 164 28.31 14.03 -44.11
N ASP A 165 29.02 15.09 -43.71
CA ASP A 165 29.84 15.90 -44.60
C ASP A 165 31.33 15.69 -44.28
N PRO A 166 32.11 15.06 -45.18
CA PRO A 166 33.52 14.76 -44.92
C PRO A 166 34.41 16.01 -44.92
N THR A 167 33.93 17.15 -45.41
CA THR A 167 34.68 18.42 -45.42
C THR A 167 34.65 19.14 -44.06
N ILE A 168 33.76 18.71 -43.16
CA ILE A 168 33.45 19.39 -41.91
C ILE A 168 34.05 18.63 -40.73
N GLY A 169 35.09 19.21 -40.14
CA GLY A 169 35.70 18.72 -38.90
C GLY A 169 35.08 19.33 -37.64
N ILE A 170 35.60 18.92 -36.48
CA ILE A 170 35.11 19.35 -35.14
C ILE A 170 35.27 20.86 -34.93
N SER A 171 36.31 21.49 -35.49
CA SER A 171 36.57 22.93 -35.36
C SER A 171 35.56 23.84 -36.07
N SER A 172 34.81 23.30 -37.03
CA SER A 172 33.83 24.05 -37.83
C SER A 172 32.60 24.51 -37.03
N GLY A 173 32.28 23.83 -35.92
CA GLY A 173 31.08 24.05 -35.13
C GLY A 173 29.75 23.79 -35.87
N GLN A 174 29.76 23.09 -37.02
CA GLN A 174 28.54 22.81 -37.79
C GLN A 174 27.88 21.46 -37.43
N ILE A 175 28.62 20.54 -36.82
CA ILE A 175 28.14 19.21 -36.44
C ILE A 175 28.41 19.00 -34.95
N PHE A 176 27.36 18.74 -34.18
CA PHE A 176 27.44 18.46 -32.75
C PHE A 176 27.03 17.02 -32.48
N GLN A 177 27.90 16.24 -31.84
CA GLN A 177 27.60 14.84 -31.50
C GLN A 177 26.45 14.69 -30.49
N GLY A 178 26.12 15.75 -29.74
CA GLY A 178 25.01 15.77 -28.78
C GLY A 178 23.62 15.94 -29.39
N GLU A 179 23.50 16.24 -30.69
CA GLU A 179 22.21 16.48 -31.36
C GLU A 179 21.33 15.21 -31.44
N ASP A 180 21.92 14.01 -31.40
CA ASP A 180 21.24 12.70 -31.51
C ASP A 180 20.13 12.68 -32.58
N LEU A 181 20.54 12.65 -33.85
CA LEU A 181 19.63 12.55 -35.01
C LEU A 181 18.73 11.29 -34.97
N LYS A 182 19.11 10.27 -34.18
CA LYS A 182 18.40 8.99 -34.07
C LYS A 182 17.61 8.85 -32.76
N ILE A 183 17.28 9.97 -32.12
CA ILE A 183 16.52 9.98 -30.87
C ILE A 183 15.18 9.22 -30.97
N SER A 184 14.48 9.34 -32.11
CA SER A 184 13.21 8.66 -32.35
C SER A 184 13.38 7.14 -32.41
N GLU A 185 14.39 6.65 -33.13
CA GLU A 185 14.72 5.22 -33.23
C GLU A 185 15.13 4.66 -31.86
N ARG A 186 15.95 5.41 -31.12
CA ARG A 186 16.38 5.05 -29.76
C ARG A 186 15.21 4.94 -28.81
N LEU A 187 14.31 5.92 -28.79
CA LEU A 187 13.10 5.90 -27.96
C LEU A 187 12.15 4.77 -28.35
N ALA A 188 11.99 4.49 -29.64
CA ALA A 188 11.18 3.37 -30.11
C ALA A 188 11.76 2.01 -29.68
N ALA A 189 13.09 1.85 -29.77
CA ALA A 189 13.76 0.64 -29.28
C ALA A 189 13.61 0.46 -27.77
N GLN A 190 13.79 1.54 -26.99
CA GLN A 190 13.57 1.53 -25.54
C GLN A 190 12.11 1.20 -25.18
N ALA A 191 11.15 1.73 -25.92
CA ALA A 191 9.73 1.42 -25.71
C ALA A 191 9.42 -0.05 -26.01
N ARG A 192 9.99 -0.62 -27.08
CA ARG A 192 9.87 -2.05 -27.40
C ARG A 192 10.42 -2.92 -26.27
N GLN A 193 11.64 -2.62 -25.80
CA GLN A 193 12.27 -3.37 -24.68
C GLN A 193 11.42 -3.30 -23.41
N ARG A 194 10.93 -2.11 -23.04
CA ARG A 194 10.05 -1.97 -21.86
C ARG A 194 8.77 -2.78 -21.99
N ASN A 195 8.16 -2.78 -23.17
CA ASN A 195 6.94 -3.54 -23.41
C ASN A 195 7.19 -5.06 -23.35
N GLU A 196 8.32 -5.53 -23.88
CA GLU A 196 8.72 -6.93 -23.83
C GLU A 196 8.93 -7.39 -22.38
N TRP A 197 9.72 -6.65 -21.60
CA TRP A 197 9.91 -6.95 -20.17
C TRP A 197 8.61 -6.93 -19.37
N PHE A 198 7.73 -5.97 -19.66
CA PHE A 198 6.42 -5.92 -18.99
C PHE A 198 5.55 -7.13 -19.34
N GLN A 199 5.57 -7.57 -20.60
CA GLN A 199 4.84 -8.77 -21.01
C GLN A 199 5.42 -10.04 -20.37
N GLU A 200 6.74 -10.18 -20.32
CA GLU A 200 7.40 -11.31 -19.65
C GLU A 200 7.04 -11.35 -18.16
N GLN A 201 7.15 -10.22 -17.46
CA GLN A 201 6.79 -10.13 -16.04
C GLN A 201 5.31 -10.44 -15.80
N THR A 202 4.42 -9.99 -16.69
CA THR A 202 2.98 -10.29 -16.60
C THR A 202 2.73 -11.78 -16.78
N ARG A 203 3.35 -12.41 -17.79
CA ARG A 203 3.25 -13.85 -18.04
C ARG A 203 3.77 -14.67 -16.85
N GLU A 204 4.88 -14.26 -16.25
CA GLU A 204 5.45 -14.91 -15.07
C GLU A 204 4.49 -14.81 -13.88
N LYS A 205 3.97 -13.61 -13.59
CA LYS A 205 2.97 -13.40 -12.52
C LYS A 205 1.70 -14.22 -12.74
N ASP A 206 1.19 -14.26 -13.96
CA ASP A 206 0.01 -15.06 -14.30
C ASP A 206 0.27 -16.56 -14.19
N ALA A 207 1.50 -17.02 -14.49
CA ALA A 207 1.89 -18.41 -14.30
C ALA A 207 1.98 -18.77 -12.81
N ILE A 208 2.58 -17.91 -11.99
CA ILE A 208 2.63 -18.06 -10.53
C ILE A 208 1.22 -18.11 -9.96
N ARG A 209 0.36 -17.16 -10.32
CA ARG A 209 -1.03 -17.12 -9.84
C ARG A 209 -1.81 -18.37 -10.24
N ARG A 210 -1.63 -18.89 -11.47
CA ARG A 210 -2.25 -20.15 -11.89
C ARG A 210 -1.74 -21.33 -11.08
N LYS A 211 -0.44 -21.36 -10.75
CA LYS A 211 0.14 -22.40 -9.89
C LYS A 211 -0.45 -22.33 -8.48
N GLU A 212 -0.49 -21.15 -7.87
CA GLU A 212 -1.10 -20.94 -6.54
C GLU A 212 -2.57 -21.37 -6.52
N GLN A 213 -3.35 -21.02 -7.54
CA GLN A 213 -4.76 -21.46 -7.66
C GLN A 213 -4.89 -22.99 -7.78
N MET A 214 -3.98 -23.65 -8.49
CA MET A 214 -3.97 -25.11 -8.58
C MET A 214 -3.58 -25.73 -7.24
N ASP A 215 -2.54 -25.20 -6.58
CA ASP A 215 -2.09 -25.67 -5.27
C ASP A 215 -3.22 -25.50 -4.23
N ASP A 216 -3.91 -24.35 -4.21
CA ASP A 216 -5.09 -24.12 -3.36
C ASP A 216 -6.22 -25.10 -3.64
N LEU A 217 -6.53 -25.36 -4.91
CA LEU A 217 -7.55 -26.34 -5.29
C LEU A 217 -7.14 -27.75 -4.82
N THR A 218 -5.86 -28.13 -4.95
CA THR A 218 -5.39 -29.42 -4.44
C THR A 218 -5.50 -29.51 -2.93
N ASN A 219 -5.17 -28.45 -2.19
CA ASN A 219 -5.32 -28.40 -0.73
C ASN A 219 -6.79 -28.56 -0.33
N GLN A 220 -7.71 -27.84 -1.00
CA GLN A 220 -9.15 -27.96 -0.76
C GLN A 220 -9.66 -29.39 -1.02
N LEU A 221 -9.17 -30.05 -2.08
CA LEU A 221 -9.53 -31.44 -2.35
C LEU A 221 -9.03 -32.40 -1.26
N VAL A 222 -7.80 -32.20 -0.77
CA VAL A 222 -7.26 -32.99 0.34
C VAL A 222 -8.07 -32.76 1.61
N GLU A 223 -8.41 -31.51 1.93
CA GLU A 223 -9.26 -31.17 3.08
C GLU A 223 -10.63 -31.88 2.98
N LEU A 224 -11.30 -31.80 1.83
CA LEU A 224 -12.58 -32.48 1.61
C LEU A 224 -12.46 -34.00 1.74
N GLU A 225 -11.38 -34.61 1.22
CA GLU A 225 -11.14 -36.05 1.37
C GLU A 225 -10.94 -36.43 2.84
N THR A 226 -10.14 -35.65 3.58
CA THR A 226 -9.92 -35.87 5.01
C THR A 226 -11.21 -35.74 5.82
N GLN A 227 -12.03 -34.73 5.55
CA GLN A 227 -13.34 -34.56 6.20
C GLN A 227 -14.26 -35.74 5.92
N LYS A 228 -14.29 -36.23 4.67
CA LYS A 228 -15.07 -37.41 4.30
C LYS A 228 -14.63 -38.65 5.08
N LYS A 229 -13.31 -38.89 5.18
CA LYS A 229 -12.75 -40.01 5.95
C LYS A 229 -13.07 -39.89 7.44
N LEU A 230 -12.98 -38.69 8.03
CA LEU A 230 -13.34 -38.45 9.42
C LEU A 230 -14.83 -38.75 9.66
N ALA A 231 -15.72 -38.26 8.81
CA ALA A 231 -17.15 -38.55 8.92
C ALA A 231 -17.47 -40.05 8.79
N GLU A 232 -16.73 -40.79 7.95
CA GLU A 232 -16.85 -42.24 7.83
C GLU A 232 -16.40 -42.95 9.10
N LEU A 233 -15.24 -42.56 9.66
CA LEU A 233 -14.74 -43.09 10.93
C LEU A 233 -15.70 -42.79 12.09
N ASP A 234 -16.27 -41.59 12.17
CA ASP A 234 -17.26 -41.23 13.18
C ASP A 234 -18.51 -42.11 13.08
N ARG A 235 -19.01 -42.37 11.87
CA ARG A 235 -20.13 -43.30 11.66
C ARG A 235 -19.78 -44.72 12.10
N MET A 236 -18.60 -45.21 11.74
CA MET A 236 -18.13 -46.55 12.13
C MET A 236 -17.96 -46.67 13.64
N THR A 237 -17.39 -45.66 14.29
CA THR A 237 -17.19 -45.65 15.74
C THR A 237 -18.52 -45.55 16.50
N GLU A 238 -19.46 -44.73 16.04
CA GLU A 238 -20.80 -44.68 16.65
C GLU A 238 -21.57 -45.99 16.46
N HIS A 239 -21.44 -46.63 15.29
CA HIS A 239 -21.99 -47.97 15.07
C HIS A 239 -21.37 -48.99 16.04
N ALA A 240 -20.04 -49.03 16.16
CA ALA A 240 -19.35 -49.92 17.10
C ALA A 240 -19.76 -49.67 18.56
N LYS A 241 -19.86 -48.41 18.98
CA LYS A 241 -20.36 -48.04 20.32
C LYS A 241 -21.81 -48.47 20.51
N ALA A 242 -22.66 -48.37 19.50
CA ALA A 242 -24.06 -48.80 19.57
C ALA A 242 -24.16 -50.32 19.78
N GLU A 243 -23.36 -51.10 19.05
CA GLU A 243 -23.27 -52.56 19.24
C GLU A 243 -22.80 -52.92 20.65
N VAL A 244 -21.73 -52.27 21.15
CA VAL A 244 -21.25 -52.48 22.53
C VAL A 244 -22.33 -52.12 23.56
N ARG A 245 -23.05 -51.00 23.37
CA ARG A 245 -24.16 -50.62 24.26
C ARG A 245 -25.28 -51.66 24.27
N LYS A 246 -25.57 -52.26 23.11
CA LYS A 246 -26.58 -53.32 22.98
C LYS A 246 -26.13 -54.59 23.71
N GLU A 247 -24.88 -55.01 23.53
CA GLU A 247 -24.31 -56.17 24.22
C GLU A 247 -24.34 -56.00 25.74
N ILE A 248 -23.94 -54.82 26.25
CA ILE A 248 -24.03 -54.50 27.69
C ILE A 248 -25.48 -54.52 28.18
N ALA A 249 -26.44 -54.04 27.38
CA ALA A 249 -27.86 -54.07 27.75
C ALA A 249 -28.38 -55.52 27.84
N ASP A 250 -28.00 -56.37 26.88
CA ASP A 250 -28.35 -57.80 26.87
C ASP A 250 -27.72 -58.55 28.05
N ASP A 251 -26.46 -58.25 28.39
CA ASP A 251 -25.78 -58.78 29.59
C ASP A 251 -26.45 -58.35 30.89
N ASN A 252 -26.78 -57.07 31.02
CA ASN A 252 -27.50 -56.56 32.19
C ASN A 252 -28.87 -57.22 32.34
N LEU A 253 -29.57 -57.47 31.23
CA LEU A 253 -30.85 -58.19 31.24
C LEU A 253 -30.66 -59.65 31.68
N ARG A 254 -29.63 -60.34 31.19
CA ARG A 254 -29.24 -61.68 31.67
C ARG A 254 -28.97 -61.69 33.17
N MET A 255 -28.11 -60.79 33.66
CA MET A 255 -27.77 -60.67 35.08
C MET A 255 -29.00 -60.39 35.93
N PHE A 256 -29.93 -59.55 35.45
CA PHE A 256 -31.19 -59.30 36.13
C PHE A 256 -32.04 -60.57 36.26
N HIS A 257 -32.18 -61.34 35.17
CA HIS A 257 -32.91 -62.61 35.20
C HIS A 257 -32.26 -63.64 36.13
N GLU A 258 -30.94 -63.78 36.09
CA GLU A 258 -30.19 -64.68 36.97
C GLU A 258 -30.34 -64.27 38.45
N LYS A 259 -30.20 -62.98 38.75
CA LYS A 259 -30.43 -62.45 40.10
C LYS A 259 -31.85 -62.75 40.59
N LYS A 260 -32.86 -62.54 39.75
CA LYS A 260 -34.26 -62.81 40.09
C LYS A 260 -34.51 -64.30 40.35
N GLN A 261 -33.86 -65.20 39.60
CA GLN A 261 -33.92 -66.64 39.85
C GLN A 261 -33.24 -66.99 41.18
N ASN A 262 -32.02 -66.50 41.41
CA ASN A 262 -31.30 -66.72 42.66
C ASN A 262 -32.06 -66.19 43.88
N GLU A 263 -32.70 -65.03 43.80
CA GLU A 263 -33.55 -64.49 44.86
C GLU A 263 -34.79 -65.37 45.11
N ALA A 264 -35.42 -65.89 44.04
CA ALA A 264 -36.55 -66.81 44.18
C ALA A 264 -36.13 -68.14 44.82
N ASP A 265 -34.97 -68.68 44.43
CA ASP A 265 -34.40 -69.90 44.99
C ASP A 265 -33.98 -69.71 46.45
N GLN A 266 -33.36 -68.57 46.78
CA GLN A 266 -33.02 -68.20 48.17
C GLN A 266 -34.27 -68.06 49.03
N HIS A 267 -35.30 -67.37 48.53
CA HIS A 267 -36.56 -67.22 49.25
C HIS A 267 -37.26 -68.59 49.44
N ALA A 268 -37.24 -69.46 48.43
CA ALA A 268 -37.76 -70.82 48.55
C ALA A 268 -36.98 -71.64 49.60
N LEU A 269 -35.65 -71.53 49.62
CA LEU A 269 -34.81 -72.17 50.62
C LEU A 269 -35.08 -71.62 52.03
N GLU A 270 -35.21 -70.30 52.18
CA GLU A 270 -35.54 -69.65 53.44
C GLU A 270 -36.92 -70.10 53.94
N GLN A 271 -37.92 -70.20 53.07
CA GLN A 271 -39.22 -70.78 53.42
C GLN A 271 -39.10 -72.23 53.87
N MET A 272 -38.31 -73.07 53.18
CA MET A 272 -38.08 -74.45 53.60
C MET A 272 -37.38 -74.53 54.96
N GLN A 273 -36.40 -73.66 55.22
CA GLN A 273 -35.69 -73.58 56.51
C GLN A 273 -36.62 -73.11 57.62
N ASN A 274 -37.41 -72.05 57.40
CA ASN A 274 -38.40 -71.55 58.36
C ASN A 274 -39.44 -72.63 58.68
N ASP A 275 -39.92 -73.37 57.67
CA ASP A 275 -40.90 -74.43 57.86
C ASP A 275 -40.29 -75.63 58.61
N ALA A 276 -39.02 -75.95 58.35
CA ALA A 276 -38.26 -76.95 59.10
C ALA A 276 -38.00 -76.53 60.56
N GLU A 277 -37.66 -75.25 60.79
CA GLU A 277 -37.47 -74.68 62.13
C GLU A 277 -38.79 -74.72 62.91
N LEU A 278 -39.91 -74.29 62.30
CA LEU A 278 -41.23 -74.34 62.91
C LEU A 278 -41.60 -75.78 63.30
N LYS A 279 -41.41 -76.75 62.40
CA LYS A 279 -41.66 -78.17 62.68
C LYS A 279 -40.75 -78.72 63.78
N SER A 280 -39.48 -78.29 63.82
CA SER A 280 -38.53 -78.67 64.86
C SER A 280 -38.96 -78.10 66.21
N ASN A 281 -39.22 -76.78 66.29
CA ASN A 281 -39.68 -76.08 67.49
C ASN A 281 -41.00 -76.66 68.02
N LEU A 282 -41.95 -76.98 67.14
CA LEU A 282 -43.22 -77.63 67.51
C LEU A 282 -43.01 -79.00 68.18
N ARG A 283 -41.96 -79.75 67.76
CA ARG A 283 -41.59 -81.04 68.35
C ARG A 283 -40.70 -80.90 69.58
N THR A 284 -40.15 -79.72 69.83
CA THR A 284 -39.29 -79.49 70.99
C THR A 284 -40.10 -79.65 72.26
N ARG A 285 -39.53 -80.42 73.19
CA ARG A 285 -40.09 -80.76 74.50
C ARG A 285 -40.47 -79.55 75.37
N ILE A 286 -39.91 -78.38 75.06
CA ILE A 286 -40.21 -77.11 75.72
C ILE A 286 -41.60 -76.60 75.32
N ILE A 287 -41.94 -76.60 74.02
CA ILE A 287 -43.23 -76.10 73.49
C ILE A 287 -44.33 -77.14 73.68
N SER A 288 -44.05 -78.43 73.45
CA SER A 288 -45.03 -79.50 73.65
C SER A 288 -45.35 -79.79 75.11
N GLU A 289 -44.62 -79.17 76.04
CA GLU A 289 -44.72 -79.34 77.49
C GLU A 289 -44.77 -80.81 77.94
N GLU A 290 -44.14 -81.71 77.18
CA GLU A 290 -44.21 -83.13 77.43
C GLU A 290 -43.56 -83.47 78.79
N MET A 291 -44.33 -84.15 79.64
CA MET A 291 -43.93 -84.45 81.01
C MET A 291 -42.67 -85.31 81.07
N CYS A 292 -41.80 -85.04 82.03
CA CYS A 292 -40.61 -85.84 82.25
C CYS A 292 -40.96 -87.22 82.81
N PRO A 293 -40.34 -88.31 82.31
CA PRO A 293 -40.46 -89.62 82.93
C PRO A 293 -40.04 -89.59 84.41
N ARG A 294 -40.63 -90.47 85.22
CA ARG A 294 -40.25 -90.63 86.64
C ARG A 294 -38.75 -90.87 86.77
N GLY A 295 -38.07 -90.06 87.60
CA GLY A 295 -36.61 -90.14 87.82
C GLY A 295 -35.77 -89.19 86.97
N GLY A 296 -36.39 -88.31 86.18
CA GLY A 296 -35.68 -87.27 85.45
C GLY A 296 -35.13 -86.13 86.34
N HIS A 297 -34.53 -85.12 85.70
CA HIS A 297 -33.87 -84.01 86.39
C HIS A 297 -34.88 -83.17 87.20
N PRO A 298 -34.60 -82.79 88.46
CA PRO A 298 -35.56 -82.08 89.32
C PRO A 298 -36.15 -80.79 88.73
N MET A 299 -35.40 -80.09 87.87
CA MET A 299 -35.86 -78.88 87.18
C MET A 299 -36.90 -79.12 86.07
N GLU A 300 -37.15 -80.36 85.66
CA GLU A 300 -38.14 -80.72 84.64
C GLU A 300 -39.46 -81.23 85.24
N TYR A 301 -39.62 -81.19 86.57
CA TYR A 301 -40.85 -81.63 87.22
C TYR A 301 -41.99 -80.63 86.98
N ARG A 302 -43.05 -81.07 86.30
CA ARG A 302 -44.22 -80.24 85.93
C ARG A 302 -45.53 -80.71 86.58
N GLY A 303 -45.45 -81.25 87.80
CA GLY A 303 -46.61 -81.76 88.55
C GLY A 303 -46.88 -83.25 88.32
N MET A 304 -48.02 -83.72 88.84
CA MET A 304 -48.45 -85.12 88.73
C MET A 304 -49.24 -85.34 87.45
N THR A 305 -49.08 -86.52 86.84
CA THR A 305 -49.87 -86.92 85.67
C THR A 305 -51.37 -86.99 86.00
N ILE A 306 -52.23 -86.82 85.00
CA ILE A 306 -53.69 -86.91 85.18
C ILE A 306 -54.08 -88.28 85.78
N ASP A 307 -53.38 -89.35 85.38
CA ASP A 307 -53.60 -90.69 85.92
C ASP A 307 -53.22 -90.80 87.39
N GLU A 308 -52.12 -90.18 87.84
CA GLU A 308 -51.73 -90.14 89.25
C GLU A 308 -52.69 -89.28 90.08
N GLN A 309 -53.14 -88.13 89.55
CA GLN A 309 -54.16 -87.31 90.21
C GLN A 309 -55.48 -88.06 90.36
N LYS A 310 -55.87 -88.80 89.32
CA LYS A 310 -57.06 -89.65 89.35
C LYS A 310 -56.93 -90.76 90.41
N GLN A 311 -55.77 -91.41 90.49
CA GLN A 311 -55.50 -92.39 91.56
C GLN A 311 -55.63 -91.77 92.96
N ILE A 312 -55.15 -90.55 93.17
CA ILE A 312 -55.29 -89.84 94.46
C ILE A 312 -56.77 -89.55 94.75
N ILE A 313 -57.52 -89.07 93.77
CA ILE A 313 -58.97 -88.78 93.91
C ILE A 313 -59.73 -90.07 94.24
N ASP A 314 -59.45 -91.15 93.53
CA ASP A 314 -60.06 -92.46 93.75
C ASP A 314 -59.73 -92.98 95.16
N GLU A 315 -58.48 -92.85 95.61
CA GLU A 315 -58.04 -93.25 96.95
C GLU A 315 -58.70 -92.39 98.05
N GLN A 316 -58.81 -91.07 97.86
CA GLN A 316 -59.52 -90.18 98.78
C GLN A 316 -61.01 -90.52 98.87
N SER A 317 -61.65 -90.87 97.75
CA SER A 317 -63.05 -91.32 97.74
C SER A 317 -63.23 -92.59 98.57
N ARG A 318 -62.30 -93.55 98.47
CA ARG A 318 -62.28 -94.76 99.29
C ARG A 318 -62.10 -94.45 100.77
N GLN A 319 -61.19 -93.53 101.10
CA GLN A 319 -60.97 -93.09 102.48
C GLN A 319 -62.21 -92.43 103.09
N MET A 320 -62.96 -91.62 102.33
CA MET A 320 -64.21 -91.02 102.82
C MET A 320 -65.25 -92.08 103.16
N VAL A 321 -65.44 -93.08 102.29
CA VAL A 321 -66.36 -94.20 102.52
C VAL A 321 -65.93 -95.03 103.74
N ASP A 322 -64.64 -95.32 103.88
CA ASP A 322 -64.12 -96.10 105.03
C ASP A 322 -64.28 -95.34 106.35
N ASN A 323 -64.07 -94.03 106.33
CA ASN A 323 -64.19 -93.17 107.51
C ASN A 323 -65.66 -92.97 107.92
N GLU A 324 -66.60 -92.93 106.97
CA GLU A 324 -68.03 -92.92 107.25
C GLU A 324 -68.49 -94.24 107.87
N ARG A 325 -67.99 -95.38 107.37
CA ARG A 325 -68.23 -96.70 107.98
C ARG A 325 -67.72 -96.75 109.43
N ARG A 326 -66.51 -96.26 109.70
CA ARG A 326 -65.96 -96.18 111.07
C ARG A 326 -66.82 -95.31 111.99
N ARG A 327 -67.33 -94.19 111.49
CA ARG A 327 -68.20 -93.28 112.27
C ARG A 327 -69.53 -93.94 112.64
N GLN A 328 -70.10 -94.76 111.75
CA GLN A 328 -71.32 -95.54 112.03
C GLN A 328 -71.07 -96.61 113.10
N GLU A 329 -69.96 -97.36 112.99
CA GLU A 329 -69.55 -98.37 114.00
C GLU A 329 -69.25 -97.76 115.38
N GLU A 330 -68.69 -96.54 115.41
CA GLU A 330 -68.41 -95.82 116.66
C GLU A 330 -69.69 -95.27 117.30
N ALA A 331 -70.62 -94.72 116.50
CA ALA A 331 -71.93 -94.27 116.98
C ALA A 331 -72.80 -95.42 117.53
N GLU A 332 -72.70 -96.62 116.95
CA GLU A 332 -73.36 -97.82 117.49
C GLU A 332 -72.76 -98.25 118.83
N ARG A 333 -71.42 -98.25 118.95
CA ARG A 333 -70.75 -98.53 120.23
C ARG A 333 -71.05 -97.49 121.30
N GLU A 334 -71.12 -96.22 120.95
CA GLU A 334 -71.43 -95.14 121.90
C GLU A 334 -72.87 -95.24 122.41
N ARG A 335 -73.84 -95.59 121.55
CA ARG A 335 -75.21 -95.90 121.97
C ARG A 335 -75.26 -97.05 122.99
N GLN A 336 -74.57 -98.16 122.69
CA GLN A 336 -74.49 -99.31 123.60
C GLN A 336 -73.80 -98.96 124.93
N TRP A 337 -72.79 -98.09 124.90
CA TRP A 337 -72.10 -97.62 126.10
C TRP A 337 -72.98 -96.70 126.96
N TYR A 338 -73.79 -95.85 126.33
CA TYR A 338 -74.69 -94.94 127.04
C TYR A 338 -75.80 -95.70 127.77
N GLU A 339 -76.40 -96.71 127.13
CA GLU A 339 -77.40 -97.59 127.77
C GLU A 339 -76.81 -98.33 128.98
N TYR A 340 -75.56 -98.80 128.86
CA TYR A 340 -74.87 -99.47 129.95
C TYR A 340 -74.51 -98.53 131.11
N GLN A 341 -74.12 -97.28 130.82
CA GLN A 341 -73.83 -96.25 131.82
C GLN A 341 -75.07 -95.82 132.61
N GLU A 342 -76.23 -95.61 131.95
CA GLU A 342 -77.47 -95.29 132.66
C GLU A 342 -77.90 -96.42 133.61
N TYR A 343 -77.79 -97.67 133.16
CA TYR A 343 -78.06 -98.84 134.00
C TYR A 343 -77.18 -98.85 135.26
N LEU A 344 -75.86 -98.66 135.11
CA LEU A 344 -74.92 -98.60 136.22
C LEU A 344 -75.18 -97.43 137.18
N LYS A 345 -75.55 -96.25 136.65
CA LYS A 345 -75.85 -95.07 137.45
C LYS A 345 -77.11 -95.27 138.30
N SER A 346 -78.18 -95.81 137.71
CA SER A 346 -79.40 -96.18 138.44
C SER A 346 -79.11 -97.15 139.59
N GLU A 347 -78.25 -98.15 139.35
CA GLU A 347 -77.88 -99.14 140.36
C GLU A 347 -76.99 -98.54 141.47
N GLY A 348 -76.09 -97.63 141.10
CA GLY A 348 -75.23 -96.85 142.00
C GLY A 348 -76.04 -95.96 142.96
N ASP A 349 -76.95 -95.14 142.42
CA ASP A 349 -77.80 -94.23 143.20
C ASP A 349 -78.67 -95.01 144.20
N ARG A 350 -79.16 -96.19 143.79
CA ARG A 350 -79.96 -97.09 144.65
C ARG A 350 -79.15 -97.67 145.80
N ASN A 351 -77.89 -98.04 145.54
CA ASN A 351 -76.96 -98.53 146.57
C ASN A 351 -76.52 -97.41 147.53
N GLU A 352 -76.23 -96.22 147.01
CA GLU A 352 -75.81 -95.08 147.82
C GLU A 352 -76.94 -94.60 148.76
N ALA A 353 -78.18 -94.59 148.29
CA ALA A 353 -79.35 -94.29 149.13
C ALA A 353 -79.55 -95.30 150.26
N MET A 354 -79.29 -96.59 150.02
CA MET A 354 -79.33 -97.64 151.05
C MET A 354 -78.20 -97.49 152.07
N TRP A 355 -77.00 -97.17 151.60
CA TRP A 355 -75.82 -96.94 152.46
C TRP A 355 -75.98 -95.71 153.34
N LEU A 356 -76.46 -94.58 152.79
CA LEU A 356 -76.71 -93.34 153.54
C LEU A 356 -77.75 -93.53 154.66
N ARG A 357 -78.81 -94.31 154.42
CA ARG A 357 -79.79 -94.66 155.48
C ARG A 357 -79.15 -95.46 156.60
N ARG A 358 -78.32 -96.46 156.27
CA ARG A 358 -77.60 -97.28 157.24
C ARG A 358 -76.66 -96.43 158.10
N LYS A 359 -75.91 -95.54 157.46
CA LYS A 359 -74.97 -94.62 158.10
C LYS A 359 -75.67 -93.63 159.03
N GLN A 360 -76.85 -93.10 158.67
CA GLN A 360 -77.63 -92.25 159.57
C GLN A 360 -78.14 -93.00 160.82
N GLN A 361 -78.55 -94.26 160.67
CA GLN A 361 -78.95 -95.09 161.82
C GLN A 361 -77.78 -95.37 162.76
N GLU A 362 -76.60 -95.70 162.21
CA GLU A 362 -75.37 -95.90 162.99
C GLU A 362 -74.91 -94.61 163.67
N GLN A 363 -74.96 -93.45 162.99
CA GLN A 363 -74.64 -92.16 163.60
C GLN A 363 -75.61 -91.77 164.70
N ALA A 364 -76.91 -92.02 164.53
CA ALA A 364 -77.90 -91.75 165.58
C ALA A 364 -77.65 -92.63 166.82
N ALA A 365 -77.30 -93.91 166.63
CA ALA A 365 -76.94 -94.81 167.72
C ALA A 365 -75.65 -94.37 168.44
N LEU A 366 -74.61 -94.01 167.67
CA LEU A 366 -73.36 -93.45 168.19
C LEU A 366 -73.59 -92.16 168.97
N TYR A 367 -74.41 -91.24 168.45
CA TYR A 367 -74.73 -89.98 169.11
C TYR A 367 -75.38 -90.18 170.49
N GLN A 368 -76.30 -91.15 170.60
CA GLN A 368 -76.91 -91.52 171.89
C GLN A 368 -75.86 -92.07 172.88
N THR A 369 -74.94 -92.91 172.41
CA THR A 369 -73.85 -93.43 173.27
C THR A 369 -72.86 -92.32 173.68
N HIS A 370 -72.58 -91.37 172.79
CA HIS A 370 -71.67 -90.25 173.05
C HIS A 370 -72.27 -89.28 174.10
N LEU A 371 -73.58 -89.04 174.04
CA LEU A 371 -74.28 -88.20 175.00
C LEU A 371 -74.19 -88.77 176.44
N GLN A 372 -74.35 -90.10 176.57
CA GLN A 372 -74.19 -90.79 177.86
C GLN A 372 -72.76 -90.67 178.40
N GLN A 373 -71.74 -90.85 177.54
CA GLN A 373 -70.34 -90.70 177.92
C GLN A 373 -69.98 -89.24 178.27
N GLU A 374 -70.56 -88.26 177.58
CA GLU A 374 -70.30 -86.84 177.81
C GLU A 374 -70.86 -86.37 179.16
N GLU A 375 -72.03 -86.87 179.57
CA GLU A 375 -72.57 -86.63 180.92
C GLU A 375 -71.72 -87.27 182.03
N GLU A 376 -71.16 -88.46 181.79
CA GLU A 376 -70.22 -89.08 182.72
C GLU A 376 -68.90 -88.32 182.81
N PHE A 377 -68.35 -87.89 181.66
CA PHE A 377 -67.09 -87.14 181.57
C PHE A 377 -67.20 -85.76 182.22
N LYS A 378 -68.26 -84.99 181.93
CA LYS A 378 -68.49 -83.66 182.54
C LYS A 378 -68.67 -83.75 184.05
N ARG A 379 -69.23 -84.86 184.58
CA ARG A 379 -69.26 -85.13 186.03
C ARG A 379 -67.86 -85.28 186.61
N ARG A 380 -66.97 -85.98 185.89
CA ARG A 380 -65.56 -86.21 186.26
C ARG A 380 -64.70 -84.95 186.14
N GLU A 381 -64.86 -84.19 185.07
CA GLU A 381 -64.06 -83.00 184.76
C GLU A 381 -64.35 -81.84 185.73
N ARG A 382 -65.63 -81.63 186.10
CA ARG A 382 -66.00 -80.63 187.13
C ARG A 382 -65.34 -80.92 188.48
N TYR A 383 -65.07 -82.18 188.79
CA TYR A 383 -64.33 -82.57 190.00
C TYR A 383 -62.83 -82.25 189.89
N LEU A 384 -62.19 -82.49 188.74
CA LEU A 384 -60.75 -82.26 188.50
C LEU A 384 -60.38 -80.77 188.41
N ASN A 385 -61.08 -79.99 187.58
CA ASN A 385 -60.72 -78.59 187.30
C ASN A 385 -60.89 -77.67 188.50
N LYS A 386 -61.82 -77.96 189.43
CA LYS A 386 -62.06 -77.10 190.59
C LYS A 386 -61.08 -77.32 191.75
N VAL A 387 -60.46 -78.50 191.84
CA VAL A 387 -59.62 -78.87 192.99
C VAL A 387 -58.11 -78.85 192.65
N VAL A 388 -57.68 -79.03 191.40
CA VAL A 388 -56.26 -79.39 191.12
C VAL A 388 -55.40 -78.38 190.32
N TYR A 389 -55.84 -77.77 189.19
CA TYR A 389 -54.88 -77.26 188.17
C TYR A 389 -54.91 -75.77 187.76
N GLY A 390 -55.76 -74.91 188.31
CA GLY A 390 -56.14 -73.65 187.62
C GLY A 390 -55.25 -72.40 187.71
N GLN A 391 -54.15 -72.36 188.46
CA GLN A 391 -53.46 -71.08 188.71
C GLN A 391 -51.94 -71.17 188.44
N ASN A 392 -51.53 -70.65 187.27
CA ASN A 392 -50.13 -70.45 186.90
C ASN A 392 -50.00 -69.51 185.67
N ILE A 393 -50.53 -68.28 185.70
CA ILE A 393 -49.90 -67.03 186.19
C ILE A 393 -48.41 -66.94 185.82
N PRO A 394 -48.10 -66.26 184.71
CA PRO A 394 -46.73 -66.00 184.27
C PRO A 394 -46.00 -65.03 185.19
N ASP A 395 -44.69 -65.26 185.28
CA ASP A 395 -43.72 -64.54 186.11
C ASP A 395 -43.24 -63.23 185.43
N ASP A 396 -42.87 -62.24 186.24
CA ASP A 396 -42.58 -60.84 185.84
C ASP A 396 -41.41 -60.67 184.85
N TYR A 397 -40.66 -61.73 184.56
CA TYR A 397 -39.47 -61.70 183.70
C TYR A 397 -39.76 -61.51 182.20
N TYR A 398 -40.91 -61.97 181.68
CA TYR A 398 -41.15 -62.01 180.23
C TYR A 398 -41.30 -60.62 179.57
N TYR A 399 -41.70 -59.60 180.34
CA TYR A 399 -42.22 -58.35 179.80
C TYR A 399 -41.20 -57.29 179.34
N ASN A 400 -39.89 -57.38 179.59
CA ASN A 400 -39.02 -56.20 179.47
C ASN A 400 -37.89 -56.24 178.42
N GLN A 401 -37.89 -57.18 177.48
CA GLN A 401 -36.74 -57.43 176.60
C GLN A 401 -36.69 -56.64 175.27
N TRP A 402 -37.72 -55.86 174.91
CA TRP A 402 -37.86 -55.30 173.56
C TRP A 402 -38.01 -53.77 173.53
N GLY A 403 -37.26 -53.08 172.66
CA GLY A 403 -37.54 -51.69 172.24
C GLY A 403 -36.58 -50.56 172.66
N LYS A 404 -35.30 -50.81 172.96
CA LYS A 404 -34.29 -49.77 173.26
C LYS A 404 -33.08 -50.04 172.36
N ASP A 405 -32.65 -49.24 171.40
CA ASP A 405 -32.49 -47.79 171.42
C ASP A 405 -32.44 -47.26 169.98
N VAL A 406 -32.90 -46.01 169.82
CA VAL A 406 -32.82 -45.20 168.60
C VAL A 406 -31.90 -44.02 168.93
N ARG A 407 -30.59 -44.15 168.67
CA ARG A 407 -29.57 -43.08 168.76
C ARG A 407 -28.26 -43.50 168.11
#